data_AF-A0A2S9FVD1-F1
#
_entry.id   AF-A0A2S9FVD1-F1
#
_cell.length_a   1.000
_cell.length_b   1.000
_cell.length_c   1.000
_cell.angle_alpha   90.00
_cell.angle_beta   90.00
_cell.angle_gamma   90.00
#
_symmetry.space_group_name_H-M   'P 1'
#
loop_
_entity.id
_entity.type
_entity.pdbx_description
1 polymer ?
#
loop_
_entity_poly.entity_id
_entity_poly.type
_entity_poly.pdbx_seq_one_letter_code
_entity_poly.pdbx_strand_id
1 'polypeptide(L)'
;MLDAADWSRLGPLRLFGHCMGALVGFEFARLAETRGVTVRELWASASQAPSTVAGSRPAPTADDELLADIVDLGGTDARLLDDDDF
;
A
#
# COMPACT_ATOMS: atom_id res chain seq x y z
N MET A 1 -1.89 11.32 13.40
CA MET A 1 -1.03 10.11 13.38
C MET A 1 0.35 10.41 13.94
N LEU A 2 1.07 11.42 13.42
CA LEU A 2 2.40 11.78 13.93
C LEU A 2 2.40 12.41 15.33
N ASP A 3 1.31 13.05 15.77
CA ASP A 3 1.26 13.69 17.10
C ASP A 3 0.95 12.71 18.25
N ALA A 4 0.78 11.42 17.95
CA ALA A 4 0.45 10.40 18.95
C ALA A 4 1.64 10.07 19.89
N ALA A 5 2.87 10.40 19.49
CA ALA A 5 4.09 10.19 20.26
C ALA A 5 5.18 11.19 19.83
N ASP A 6 6.16 11.40 20.71
CA ASP A 6 7.41 12.07 20.31
C ASP A 6 8.35 11.05 19.63
N TRP A 7 8.12 10.83 18.34
CA TRP A 7 8.87 9.86 17.53
C TRP A 7 10.37 10.16 17.47
N SER A 8 10.79 11.42 17.66
CA SER A 8 12.20 11.80 17.66
C SER A 8 12.98 11.17 18.81
N ARG A 9 12.30 10.90 19.94
CA ARG A 9 12.89 10.27 21.14
C ARG A 9 13.04 8.76 21.04
N LEU A 10 12.38 8.12 20.06
CA LEU A 10 12.44 6.68 19.86
C LEU A 10 13.67 6.23 19.05
N GLY A 11 14.42 7.18 18.49
CA GLY A 11 15.54 6.92 17.60
C GLY A 11 15.10 6.59 16.16
N PRO A 12 16.02 6.12 15.31
CA PRO A 12 15.72 5.87 13.90
C PRO A 12 14.67 4.76 13.71
N LEU A 13 13.60 5.06 12.98
CA LEU A 13 12.48 4.16 12.77
C LEU A 13 12.72 3.21 11.59
N ARG A 14 12.10 2.04 11.65
CA ARG A 14 12.00 1.07 10.55
C ARG A 14 10.54 0.64 10.46
N LEU A 15 9.97 0.65 9.26
CA LEU A 15 8.55 0.49 9.03
C LEU A 15 8.28 -0.74 8.17
N PHE A 16 7.18 -1.43 8.47
CA PHE A 16 6.63 -2.47 7.61
C PHE A 16 5.18 -2.14 7.34
N GLY A 17 4.76 -2.24 6.08
CA GLY A 17 3.38 -2.03 5.66
C GLY A 17 2.93 -3.05 4.63
N HIS A 18 1.75 -3.64 4.84
CA HIS A 18 1.14 -4.62 3.95
C HIS A 18 -0.11 -4.04 3.29
N CYS A 19 -0.28 -4.24 1.98
CA CYS A 19 -1.41 -3.71 1.19
C CYS A 19 -1.58 -2.20 1.45
N MET A 20 -2.71 -1.75 1.98
CA MET A 20 -2.96 -0.35 2.34
C MET A 20 -1.93 0.17 3.37
N GLY A 21 -1.45 -0.69 4.26
CA GLY A 21 -0.43 -0.33 5.25
C GLY A 21 0.90 0.09 4.63
N ALA A 22 1.22 -0.37 3.42
CA ALA A 22 2.41 0.07 2.70
C ALA A 22 2.31 1.56 2.31
N LEU A 23 1.14 2.00 1.85
CA LEU A 23 0.89 3.40 1.51
C LEU A 23 0.88 4.29 2.78
N VAL A 24 0.23 3.81 3.85
CA VAL A 24 0.25 4.51 5.14
C VAL A 24 1.67 4.66 5.67
N GLY A 25 2.48 3.60 5.61
CA GLY A 25 3.89 3.63 6.02
C GLY A 25 4.72 4.60 5.19
N PHE A 26 4.47 4.67 3.88
CA PHE A 26 5.15 5.61 2.98
C PHE A 26 4.82 7.07 3.30
N GLU A 27 3.54 7.42 3.44
CA GLU A 27 3.15 8.79 3.78
C GLU A 27 3.56 9.17 5.20
N PHE A 28 3.51 8.22 6.14
CA PHE A 28 4.08 8.41 7.46
C PHE A 28 5.57 8.75 7.37
N ALA A 29 6.36 7.99 6.60
CA ALA A 29 7.80 8.24 6.46
C ALA A 29 8.08 9.63 5.89
N ARG A 30 7.39 9.98 4.79
CA ARG A 30 7.51 11.31 4.17
C ARG A 30 7.23 12.44 5.16
N LEU A 31 6.13 12.34 5.91
CA LEU A 31 5.75 13.36 6.88
C LEU A 31 6.68 13.35 8.12
N ALA A 32 7.13 12.19 8.58
CA ALA A 32 8.06 12.04 9.70
C ALA A 32 9.41 12.72 9.39
N GLU A 33 9.97 12.49 8.20
CA GLU A 33 11.23 13.09 7.77
C GLU A 33 11.13 14.62 7.68
N THR A 34 10.01 15.17 7.18
CA THR A 34 9.81 16.64 7.17
C THR A 34 9.75 17.26 8.57
N ARG A 35 9.51 16.45 9.61
CA ARG A 35 9.50 16.85 11.03
C ARG A 35 10.80 16.48 11.77
N GLY A 36 11.84 16.05 11.04
CA GLY A 36 13.14 15.69 11.62
C GLY A 36 13.19 14.32 12.28
N VAL A 37 12.17 13.48 12.11
CA VAL A 37 12.18 12.08 12.57
C VAL A 37 12.86 11.23 11.52
N THR A 38 13.91 10.50 11.90
CA THR A 38 14.65 9.64 10.96
C THR A 38 13.89 8.34 10.70
N VAL A 39 13.54 8.07 9.45
CA VAL A 39 13.08 6.75 8.99
C VAL A 39 14.20 6.12 8.16
N ARG A 40 14.68 4.94 8.58
CA ARG A 40 15.78 4.24 7.91
C ARG A 40 15.32 3.40 6.76
N GLU A 41 14.15 2.78 6.90
CA GLU A 41 13.68 1.78 5.97
C GLU A 41 12.16 1.63 6.07
N LEU A 42 11.54 1.38 4.92
CA LEU A 42 10.17 0.94 4.79
C LEU A 42 10.16 -0.32 3.91
N TRP A 43 9.65 -1.42 4.45
CA TRP A 43 9.29 -2.59 3.66
C TRP A 43 7.81 -2.53 3.29
N ALA A 44 7.55 -2.35 2.00
CA ALA A 44 6.21 -2.42 1.40
C ALA A 44 5.96 -3.85 0.90
N SER A 45 4.83 -4.43 1.30
CA SER A 45 4.45 -5.79 0.94
C SER A 45 3.05 -5.82 0.32
N ALA A 46 2.86 -6.68 -0.67
CA ALA A 46 1.55 -6.92 -1.31
C ALA A 46 0.82 -5.62 -1.68
N SER A 47 1.57 -4.65 -2.17
CA SER A 47 1.07 -3.36 -2.59
C SER A 47 1.75 -2.98 -3.89
N GLN A 48 1.09 -2.13 -4.67
CA GLN A 48 1.79 -1.33 -5.66
C GLN A 48 2.89 -0.49 -4.97
N ALA A 49 3.91 -0.10 -5.72
CA ALA A 49 4.95 0.78 -5.19
C ALA A 49 4.29 2.07 -4.66
N PRO A 50 4.43 2.42 -3.36
CA PRO A 50 3.67 3.53 -2.78
C PRO A 50 3.90 4.88 -3.48
N SER A 51 5.09 5.09 -4.05
CA SER A 51 5.45 6.28 -4.80
C SER A 51 4.73 6.44 -6.14
N THR A 52 4.10 5.39 -6.68
CA THR A 52 3.38 5.42 -7.95
C THR A 52 1.86 5.48 -7.78
N VAL A 53 1.35 5.40 -6.55
CA VAL A 53 -0.09 5.33 -6.25
C VAL A 53 -0.84 6.57 -6.77
N ALA A 54 -0.24 7.75 -6.72
CA ALA A 54 -0.86 8.98 -7.23
C ALA A 54 -1.17 8.95 -8.74
N GLY A 55 -0.47 8.10 -9.51
CA GLY A 55 -0.73 7.90 -10.94
C GLY A 55 -1.52 6.63 -11.25
N SER A 56 -2.06 5.94 -10.23
CA SER A 56 -2.84 4.72 -10.43
C SER A 56 -4.20 5.03 -11.06
N ARG A 57 -4.75 4.06 -11.79
CA ARG A 57 -6.11 4.16 -12.32
C ARG A 57 -7.10 4.28 -11.16
N PRO A 58 -8.25 4.96 -11.36
CA PRO A 58 -9.35 4.93 -10.41
C PRO A 58 -9.75 3.50 -10.08
N ALA A 59 -10.34 3.30 -8.91
CA ALA A 59 -10.94 2.02 -8.58
C ALA A 59 -11.99 1.63 -9.64
N PRO A 60 -12.04 0.35 -10.02
CA PRO A 60 -13.03 -0.14 -10.98
C PRO A 60 -14.44 0.12 -10.45
N THR A 61 -15.36 0.45 -11.35
CA THR A 61 -16.77 0.70 -10.99
C THR A 61 -17.74 -0.29 -11.60
N ALA A 62 -17.27 -1.08 -12.57
CA ALA A 62 -18.00 -2.17 -13.18
C ALA A 62 -17.38 -3.52 -12.80
N ASP A 63 -18.20 -4.58 -12.83
CA ASP A 63 -17.81 -5.91 -12.37
C ASP A 63 -16.70 -6.53 -13.24
N ASP A 64 -16.72 -6.27 -14.54
CA ASP A 64 -15.69 -6.71 -15.49
C ASP A 64 -14.32 -6.05 -15.22
N GLU A 65 -14.32 -4.76 -14.89
CA GLU A 65 -13.10 -4.04 -14.48
C GLU A 65 -12.56 -4.59 -13.16
N LEU A 66 -13.44 -4.90 -12.20
CA LEU A 66 -13.05 -5.49 -10.92
C LEU A 66 -12.44 -6.88 -11.08
N LEU A 67 -13.05 -7.73 -11.92
CA LEU A 67 -12.54 -9.06 -12.24
C LEU A 67 -11.15 -8.97 -12.90
N ALA A 68 -10.97 -8.05 -13.84
CA ALA A 68 -9.68 -7.81 -14.47
C ALA A 68 -8.59 -7.41 -13.46
N ASP A 69 -8.92 -6.54 -12.51
CA ASP A 69 -7.99 -6.12 -11.44
C ASP A 69 -7.65 -7.28 -10.48
N ILE A 70 -8.62 -8.14 -10.14
CA ILE A 70 -8.39 -9.32 -9.29
C ILE A 70 -7.42 -10.31 -9.94
N VAL A 71 -7.53 -10.51 -11.26
CA VAL A 71 -6.59 -11.34 -12.03
C VAL A 71 -5.20 -10.72 -12.03
N ASP A 72 -5.09 -9.41 -12.27
CA ASP A 72 -3.81 -8.69 -12.31
C ASP A 72 -3.08 -8.71 -10.95
N LEU A 73 -3.83 -8.75 -9.84
CA LEU A 73 -3.30 -8.91 -8.49
C LEU A 73 -2.68 -10.31 -8.23
N GLY A 74 -2.85 -11.26 -9.16
CA GLY A 74 -2.15 -12.54 -9.18
C GLY A 74 -2.61 -13.55 -8.11
N GLY A 75 -3.71 -13.27 -7.42
CA GLY A 75 -4.27 -14.12 -6.36
C GLY A 75 -5.32 -15.13 -6.83
N THR A 76 -5.87 -14.93 -8.03
CA THR A 76 -6.97 -15.75 -8.58
C THR A 76 -6.60 -16.22 -9.98
N ASP A 77 -6.70 -17.52 -10.22
CA ASP A 77 -6.53 -18.09 -11.56
C ASP A 77 -7.69 -17.61 -12.45
N ALA A 78 -7.39 -17.00 -13.60
CA ALA A 78 -8.40 -16.50 -14.53
C ALA A 78 -9.41 -17.59 -14.91
N ARG A 79 -9.00 -18.87 -14.91
CA ARG A 79 -9.87 -20.02 -15.19
C ARG A 79 -10.97 -20.24 -14.16
N LEU A 80 -10.83 -19.72 -12.93
CA LEU A 80 -11.88 -19.77 -11.90
C LEU A 80 -12.94 -18.68 -12.08
N LEU A 81 -12.64 -17.63 -12.84
CA LEU A 81 -13.57 -16.51 -13.08
C LEU A 81 -14.43 -16.71 -14.34
N ASP A 82 -14.00 -17.62 -15.23
CA ASP A 82 -14.75 -18.02 -16.43
C ASP A 82 -15.75 -19.18 -16.17
N ASP A 83 -15.84 -19.66 -14.92
CA ASP A 83 -16.73 -20.76 -14.52
C ASP A 83 -18.06 -20.21 -14.00
N ASP A 84 -19.13 -20.38 -14.77
CA ASP A 84 -20.50 -19.94 -14.43
C ASP A 84 -21.08 -20.68 -13.20
N ASP A 85 -20.46 -21.79 -12.76
CA ASP A 85 -20.89 -22.61 -11.62
C ASP A 85 -20.13 -22.32 -10.30
N PHE A 86 -19.21 -21.34 -10.29
CA PHE A 86 -18.44 -20.94 -9.09
C PHE A 86 -19.09 -19.81 -8.27
#